data_AF-F3GM00-F1
#
_entry.id   AF-F3GM00-F1
#
_cell.length_a   1.000
_cell.length_b   1.000
_cell.length_c   1.000
_cell.angle_alpha   90.00
_cell.angle_beta   90.00
_cell.angle_gamma   90.00
#
_symmetry.space_group_name_H-M   'P 1'
#
loop_
_entity.id
_entity.type
_entity.pdbx_description
1 polymer ?
#
loop_
_entity_poly.entity_id
_entity_poly.type
_entity_poly.pdbx_seq_one_letter_code
_entity_poly.pdbx_strand_id
1 'polypeptide(L)'
;HSLSAIRLVSLLQKAGVSLTLAELFQHPSVAALAGLLDQRPGSPDEAREVITVRAGGSESPLFMLHDFTGLDAYFPVLGQHLQGDFPIYGLPGIGLGQQQLRTMECLAARMVERIRQVQPRGPYRLAGWS
;
A
#
# COMPACT_ATOMS: atom_id res chain seq x y z
N HIS A 1 14.88 -17.27 -9.65
CA HIS A 1 14.26 -16.41 -10.68
C HIS A 1 13.84 -15.01 -10.18
N SER A 2 13.79 -14.74 -8.87
CA SER A 2 13.30 -13.44 -8.34
C SER A 2 14.32 -12.28 -8.35
N LEU A 3 15.63 -12.56 -8.33
CA LEU A 3 16.66 -11.49 -8.26
C LEU A 3 16.74 -10.65 -9.54
N SER A 4 16.58 -11.28 -10.71
CA SER A 4 16.57 -10.57 -12.00
C SER A 4 15.34 -9.66 -12.14
N ALA A 5 14.19 -10.09 -11.60
CA ALA A 5 12.96 -9.30 -11.59
C ALA A 5 13.09 -8.05 -10.71
N ILE A 6 13.68 -8.19 -9.51
CA ILE A 6 13.99 -7.06 -8.63
C ILE A 6 14.98 -6.09 -9.30
N ARG A 7 16.00 -6.62 -9.98
CA ARG A 7 16.98 -5.78 -10.71
C ARG A 7 16.33 -5.02 -11.86
N LEU A 8 15.41 -5.64 -12.60
CA LEU A 8 14.65 -5.00 -13.68
C LEU A 8 13.77 -3.86 -13.14
N VAL A 9 13.02 -4.12 -12.06
CA VAL A 9 12.21 -3.08 -11.39
C VAL A 9 13.08 -1.90 -10.95
N SER A 10 14.25 -2.17 -10.36
CA SER A 10 15.19 -1.12 -9.94
C SER A 10 15.74 -0.30 -11.12
N LEU A 11 16.03 -0.93 -12.25
CA LEU A 11 16.51 -0.23 -13.46
C LEU A 11 15.41 0.65 -14.08
N LEU A 12 14.19 0.15 -14.16
CA LEU A 12 13.04 0.90 -14.69
C LEU A 12 12.72 2.12 -13.81
N GLN A 13 12.77 1.97 -12.49
CA GLN A 13 12.59 3.09 -11.57
C GLN A 13 13.66 4.18 -11.76
N LYS A 14 14.93 3.80 -11.96
CA LYS A 14 16.00 4.77 -12.27
C LYS A 14 15.78 5.50 -13.60
N ALA A 15 15.06 4.87 -14.54
CA ALA A 15 14.66 5.47 -15.81
C ALA A 15 13.36 6.30 -15.73
N GLY A 16 12.81 6.53 -14.52
CA GLY A 16 11.58 7.29 -14.32
C GLY A 16 10.30 6.48 -14.53
N VAL A 17 10.42 5.17 -14.78
CA VAL A 17 9.27 4.27 -14.95
C VAL A 17 9.02 3.55 -13.64
N SER A 18 8.00 4.01 -12.89
CA SER A 18 7.58 3.31 -11.69
C SER A 18 6.91 2.00 -12.08
N LEU A 19 7.37 0.86 -11.55
CA LEU A 19 6.75 -0.45 -11.76
C LEU A 19 6.90 -1.24 -10.46
N THR A 20 5.87 -1.99 -10.06
CA THR A 20 5.95 -2.91 -8.93
C THR A 20 6.34 -4.32 -9.40
N LEU A 21 6.86 -5.12 -8.48
CA LEU A 21 7.17 -6.51 -8.76
C LEU A 21 5.90 -7.33 -9.06
N ALA A 22 4.77 -6.99 -8.43
CA ALA A 22 3.47 -7.60 -8.69
C ALA A 22 3.01 -7.35 -10.14
N GLU A 23 3.12 -6.12 -10.62
CA GLU A 23 2.77 -5.77 -12.00
C GLU A 23 3.67 -6.48 -13.01
N LEU A 24 4.97 -6.61 -12.71
CA LEU A 24 5.90 -7.38 -13.55
C LEU A 24 5.47 -8.84 -13.69
N PHE A 25 4.96 -9.47 -12.61
CA PHE A 25 4.51 -10.86 -12.64
C PHE A 25 3.12 -11.03 -13.25
N GLN A 26 2.22 -10.05 -13.09
CA GLN A 26 0.88 -10.07 -13.67
C GLN A 26 0.88 -9.74 -15.17
N HIS A 27 1.91 -9.02 -15.64
CA HIS A 27 2.08 -8.62 -17.04
C HIS A 27 3.42 -9.14 -17.59
N PRO A 28 3.56 -10.45 -17.88
CA PRO A 28 4.83 -11.08 -18.24
C PRO A 28 5.25 -10.82 -19.71
N SER A 29 4.97 -9.63 -20.25
CA SER A 29 5.46 -9.20 -21.55
C SER A 29 5.69 -7.68 -21.58
N VAL A 30 6.64 -7.24 -22.39
CA VAL A 30 6.94 -5.80 -22.59
C VAL A 30 5.70 -5.04 -23.06
N ALA A 31 4.92 -5.62 -23.98
CA ALA A 31 3.70 -5.00 -24.50
C ALA A 31 2.62 -4.80 -23.40
N ALA A 32 2.44 -5.80 -22.54
CA ALA A 32 1.47 -5.70 -21.44
C ALA A 32 1.89 -4.67 -20.39
N LEU A 33 3.20 -4.58 -20.09
CA LEU A 33 3.74 -3.56 -19.17
C LEU A 33 3.62 -2.15 -19.75
N ALA A 34 3.91 -1.97 -21.04
CA ALA A 34 3.76 -0.67 -21.71
C ALA A 34 2.30 -0.20 -21.67
N GLY A 35 1.35 -1.08 -22.00
CA GLY A 35 -0.08 -0.75 -21.94
C GLY A 35 -0.57 -0.38 -20.54
N LEU A 36 -0.02 -0.98 -19.48
CA LEU A 36 -0.31 -0.61 -18.09
C LEU A 36 0.22 0.80 -17.75
N LEU A 37 1.45 1.11 -18.19
CA LEU A 37 2.11 2.38 -17.91
C LEU A 37 1.44 3.56 -18.63
N ASP A 38 0.98 3.35 -19.86
CA ASP A 38 0.25 4.37 -20.64
C ASP A 38 -1.10 4.75 -20.00
N GLN A 39 -1.67 3.86 -19.18
CA GLN A 39 -2.94 4.08 -18.48
C GLN A 39 -2.79 4.77 -17.13
N ARG A 40 -1.56 5.03 -16.66
CA ARG A 40 -1.35 5.68 -15.37
C ARG A 40 -1.49 7.20 -15.47
N PRO A 41 -2.43 7.82 -14.73
CA PRO A 41 -2.38 9.25 -14.51
C PRO A 41 -1.10 9.60 -13.74
N GLY A 42 -0.48 10.72 -14.10
CA GLY A 42 0.77 11.21 -13.51
C GLY A 42 0.71 11.24 -11.98
N SER A 43 1.85 10.90 -11.35
CA SER A 43 2.06 10.69 -9.92
C SER A 43 1.16 11.54 -9.00
N PRO A 44 0.36 10.93 -8.12
CA PRO A 44 -0.18 11.65 -6.98
C PRO A 44 0.96 11.90 -5.99
N ASP A 45 1.09 13.17 -5.70
CA ASP A 45 1.94 13.89 -4.77
C ASP A 45 2.18 13.21 -3.41
N GLU A 46 3.20 13.73 -2.73
CA GLU A 46 3.67 13.39 -1.40
C GLU A 46 2.53 13.32 -0.37
N ALA A 47 2.61 12.34 0.55
CA ALA A 47 1.60 12.00 1.55
C ALA A 47 0.37 11.28 0.99
N ARG A 48 0.50 9.99 0.66
CA ARG A 48 -0.69 9.11 0.65
C ARG A 48 -1.27 9.09 2.07
N GLU A 49 -2.34 9.87 2.22
CA GLU A 49 -3.30 9.78 3.30
C GLU A 49 -3.82 8.34 3.42
N VAL A 50 -4.38 8.02 4.58
CA VAL A 50 -5.00 6.72 4.84
C VAL A 50 -5.94 6.34 3.69
N ILE A 51 -5.81 5.13 3.16
CA ILE A 51 -6.62 4.65 2.03
C ILE A 51 -8.00 4.26 2.56
N THR A 52 -9.06 4.86 2.04
CA THR A 52 -10.43 4.43 2.40
C THR A 52 -10.80 3.18 1.62
N VAL A 53 -10.92 2.05 2.32
CA VAL A 53 -11.31 0.75 1.74
C VAL A 53 -12.82 0.56 1.82
N ARG A 54 -13.41 0.96 2.94
CA ARG A 54 -14.85 1.03 3.16
C ARG A 54 -15.15 2.25 4.03
N ALA A 55 -15.99 3.15 3.51
CA ALA A 55 -16.45 4.31 4.25
C ALA A 55 -17.70 3.99 5.09
N GLY A 56 -17.91 4.78 6.14
CA GLY A 56 -19.11 4.69 6.97
C GLY A 56 -19.10 3.53 7.97
N GLY A 57 -20.09 3.53 8.85
CA GLY A 57 -20.25 2.57 9.94
C GLY A 57 -20.37 3.26 11.30
N SER A 58 -21.07 2.60 12.22
CA SER A 58 -21.27 3.06 13.60
C SER A 58 -20.23 2.53 14.59
N GLU A 59 -19.49 1.49 14.22
CA GLU A 59 -18.48 0.85 15.04
C GLU A 59 -17.07 1.45 14.83
N SER A 60 -16.15 1.16 15.76
CA SER A 60 -14.75 1.63 15.67
C SER A 60 -14.05 1.14 14.39
N PRO A 61 -13.26 2.00 13.71
CA PRO A 61 -12.57 1.65 12.48
C PRO A 61 -11.63 0.46 12.59
N LEU A 62 -11.47 -0.27 11.48
CA LEU A 62 -10.41 -1.26 11.30
C LEU A 62 -9.29 -0.67 10.43
N PHE A 63 -8.06 -0.67 10.95
CA PHE A 63 -6.88 -0.26 10.21
C PHE A 63 -6.10 -1.47 9.69
N MET A 64 -5.88 -1.53 8.38
CA MET A 64 -5.16 -2.58 7.68
C MET A 64 -3.73 -2.12 7.37
N LEU A 65 -2.72 -2.88 7.80
CA LEU A 65 -1.30 -2.55 7.59
C LEU A 65 -0.78 -3.18 6.29
N HIS A 66 -0.01 -2.44 5.50
CA HIS A 66 0.64 -3.00 4.30
C HIS A 66 1.43 -4.28 4.58
N ASP A 67 1.58 -5.14 3.57
CA ASP A 67 2.40 -6.35 3.64
C ASP A 67 3.91 -6.03 3.66
N PHE A 68 4.78 -7.04 3.77
CA PHE A 68 6.24 -6.81 3.81
C PHE A 68 6.80 -6.11 2.55
N THR A 69 6.05 -6.12 1.44
CA THR A 69 6.46 -5.51 0.18
C THR A 69 6.11 -4.01 0.11
N GLY A 70 5.38 -3.47 1.09
CA GLY A 70 4.89 -2.10 1.02
C GLY A 70 3.54 -1.96 0.34
N LEU A 71 2.97 -3.07 -0.16
CA LEU A 71 1.80 -3.05 -1.04
C LEU A 71 0.49 -3.12 -0.24
N ASP A 72 -0.51 -2.46 -0.81
CA ASP A 72 -1.85 -2.23 -0.29
C ASP A 72 -2.94 -2.92 -1.13
N ALA A 73 -2.54 -3.62 -2.21
CA ALA A 73 -3.44 -4.25 -3.18
C ALA A 73 -4.41 -5.26 -2.56
N TYR A 74 -4.07 -5.84 -1.41
CA TYR A 74 -4.91 -6.82 -0.72
C TYR A 74 -6.03 -6.18 0.12
N PHE A 75 -5.94 -4.88 0.43
CA PHE A 75 -6.92 -4.19 1.27
C PHE A 75 -8.36 -4.31 0.75
N PRO A 76 -8.68 -3.98 -0.53
CA PRO A 76 -10.05 -4.13 -1.03
C PRO A 76 -10.50 -5.59 -1.08
N VAL A 77 -9.60 -6.52 -1.43
CA VAL A 77 -9.90 -7.96 -1.54
C VAL A 77 -10.25 -8.56 -0.18
N LEU A 78 -9.56 -8.18 0.89
CA LEU A 78 -9.90 -8.63 2.22
C LEU A 78 -11.07 -7.83 2.80
N GLY A 79 -11.12 -6.52 2.56
CA GLY A 79 -12.17 -5.61 3.04
C GLY A 79 -13.58 -6.01 2.62
N GLN A 80 -13.76 -6.52 1.39
CA GLN A 80 -15.06 -7.01 0.90
C GLN A 80 -15.57 -8.26 1.65
N HIS A 81 -14.69 -9.03 2.29
CA HIS A 81 -15.06 -10.26 3.02
C HIS A 81 -15.24 -10.02 4.52
N LEU A 82 -14.87 -8.86 5.04
CA LEU A 82 -15.01 -8.50 6.45
C LEU A 82 -16.42 -7.99 6.73
N GLN A 83 -17.20 -8.77 7.49
CA GLN A 83 -18.55 -8.41 7.93
C GLN A 83 -18.49 -7.43 9.12
N GLY A 84 -19.53 -6.58 9.22
CA GLY A 84 -19.73 -5.63 10.33
C GLY A 84 -19.92 -4.18 9.87
N ASP A 85 -20.38 -3.32 10.78
CA ASP A 85 -20.75 -1.93 10.50
C ASP A 85 -19.65 -0.96 10.95
N PHE A 86 -18.44 -1.16 10.44
CA PHE A 86 -17.28 -0.30 10.71
C PHE A 86 -16.58 0.12 9.42
N PRO A 87 -15.98 1.33 9.43
CA PRO A 87 -15.13 1.77 8.34
C PRO A 87 -13.83 0.96 8.32
N ILE A 88 -13.28 0.77 7.12
CA ILE A 88 -12.01 0.08 6.90
C ILE A 88 -11.04 1.03 6.20
N TYR A 89 -9.84 1.13 6.78
CA TYR A 89 -8.80 2.04 6.37
C TYR A 89 -7.48 1.29 6.13
N GLY A 90 -6.87 1.50 4.97
CA GLY A 90 -5.55 0.99 4.62
C GLY A 90 -4.43 1.96 5.02
N LEU A 91 -3.37 1.44 5.61
CA LEU A 91 -2.16 2.18 5.98
C LEU A 91 -1.03 1.80 5.01
N PRO A 92 -0.85 2.57 3.92
CA PRO A 92 0.13 2.21 2.90
C PRO A 92 1.57 2.27 3.44
N GLY A 93 2.43 1.47 2.81
CA GLY A 93 3.87 1.51 3.02
C GLY A 93 4.49 2.86 2.66
N ILE A 94 5.81 2.93 2.72
CA ILE A 94 6.55 4.08 2.19
C ILE A 94 6.76 3.83 0.70
N GLY A 95 6.50 4.85 -0.12
CA GLY A 95 6.59 4.72 -1.57
C GLY A 95 7.97 4.24 -2.03
N LEU A 96 8.01 3.45 -3.10
CA LEU A 96 9.27 3.04 -3.73
C LEU A 96 10.03 4.29 -4.19
N GLY A 97 11.33 4.35 -3.91
CA GLY A 97 12.17 5.52 -4.18
C GLY A 97 12.21 6.57 -3.06
N GLN A 98 11.32 6.48 -2.06
CA GLN A 98 11.42 7.28 -0.85
C GLN A 98 12.34 6.62 0.18
N GLN A 99 12.92 7.42 1.07
CA GLN A 99 13.77 6.93 2.15
C GLN A 99 12.97 6.01 3.08
N GLN A 100 13.36 4.73 3.11
CA GLN A 100 12.74 3.74 3.96
C GLN A 100 13.17 3.91 5.41
N LEU A 101 12.24 3.60 6.33
CA LEU A 101 12.54 3.52 7.75
C LEU A 101 13.29 2.21 8.04
N ARG A 102 14.31 2.29 8.89
CA ARG A 102 15.26 1.19 9.11
C ARG A 102 14.92 0.29 10.29
N THR A 103 13.94 0.67 11.10
CA THR A 103 13.55 -0.07 12.30
C THR A 103 12.04 -0.26 12.35
N MET A 104 11.63 -1.34 13.02
CA MET A 104 10.22 -1.65 13.20
C MET A 104 9.52 -0.59 14.06
N GLU A 105 10.22 -0.04 15.05
CA GLU A 105 9.72 1.01 15.94
C GLU A 105 9.42 2.29 15.17
N CYS A 106 10.28 2.68 14.22
CA CYS A 106 10.02 3.83 13.37
C CYS A 106 8.81 3.60 12.46
N LEU A 107 8.68 2.40 11.88
CA LEU A 107 7.51 2.04 11.08
C LEU A 107 6.23 2.08 11.92
N ALA A 108 6.25 1.49 13.10
CA ALA A 108 5.12 1.48 14.03
C ALA A 108 4.74 2.90 14.47
N ALA A 109 5.71 3.75 14.80
CA ALA A 109 5.46 5.15 15.16
C ALA A 109 4.76 5.91 14.01
N ARG A 110 5.27 5.76 12.77
CA ARG A 110 4.62 6.32 11.57
C ARG A 110 3.17 5.83 11.43
N MET A 111 2.91 4.55 11.66
CA MET A 111 1.53 4.02 11.57
C MET A 111 0.62 4.57 12.66
N VAL A 112 1.12 4.67 13.89
CA VAL A 112 0.37 5.25 15.02
C VAL A 112 0.01 6.70 14.76
N GLU A 113 0.92 7.50 14.18
CA GLU A 113 0.61 8.88 13.78
C GLU A 113 -0.53 8.94 12.78
N ARG A 114 -0.51 8.08 11.75
CA ARG A 114 -1.58 8.02 10.74
C ARG A 114 -2.91 7.53 11.31
N ILE A 115 -2.87 6.53 12.19
CA ILE A 115 -4.07 6.06 12.90
C ILE A 115 -4.67 7.21 13.73
N ARG A 116 -3.84 7.97 14.46
CA ARG A 116 -4.30 9.08 15.31
C ARG A 116 -4.86 10.27 14.56
N GLN A 117 -4.47 10.46 13.29
CA GLN A 117 -5.10 11.46 12.41
C GLN A 117 -6.56 11.12 12.10
N VAL A 118 -6.91 9.82 12.04
CA VAL A 118 -8.27 9.34 11.77
C VAL A 118 -9.06 9.10 13.06
N GLN A 119 -8.43 8.45 14.05
CA GLN A 119 -9.02 8.11 15.34
C GLN A 119 -8.06 8.56 16.46
N PRO A 120 -8.28 9.71 17.10
CA PRO A 120 -7.33 10.25 18.08
C PRO A 120 -7.14 9.42 19.36
N ARG A 121 -8.14 8.60 19.72
CA ARG A 121 -8.16 7.80 20.96
C ARG A 121 -8.65 6.38 20.70
N GLY A 122 -8.08 5.43 21.42
CA GLY A 122 -8.46 4.01 21.33
C GLY A 122 -9.83 3.70 21.96
N PRO A 123 -10.24 2.42 21.93
CA PRO A 123 -9.47 1.26 21.48
C PRO A 123 -9.26 1.23 19.96
N TYR A 124 -8.10 0.74 19.52
CA TYR A 124 -7.75 0.58 18.10
C TYR A 124 -7.94 -0.86 17.64
N ARG A 125 -8.41 -1.06 16.41
CA ARG A 125 -8.49 -2.37 15.76
C ARG A 125 -7.52 -2.40 14.59
N LEU A 126 -6.62 -3.37 14.59
CA LEU A 126 -5.57 -3.53 13.58
C LEU A 126 -5.69 -4.89 12.91
N ALA A 127 -5.42 -4.96 11.61
CA ALA A 127 -5.30 -6.19 10.84
C ALA A 127 -4.12 -6.10 9.86
N GLY A 128 -3.52 -7.24 9.53
CA GLY A 128 -2.39 -7.32 8.60
C GLY A 128 -2.37 -8.69 7.92
N TRP A 129 -1.83 -8.73 6.71
CA TRP A 129 -1.58 -9.96 5.95
C TRP A 129 -0.17 -9.90 5.33
N SER A 130 0.47 -11.07 5.21
CA SER A 130 1.83 -11.23 4.68
C SER A 130 1.94 -12.47 3.83
#